data_AF-A0A0K0FJJ7-F1
#
_entry.id   AF-A0A0K0FJJ7-F1
#
_cell.length_a   1.000
_cell.length_b   1.000
_cell.length_c   1.000
_cell.angle_alpha   90.00
_cell.angle_beta   90.00
_cell.angle_gamma   90.00
#
_symmetry.space_group_name_H-M   'P 1'
#
loop_
_entity.id
_entity.type
_entity.pdbx_description
1 polymer ?
#
loop_
_entity_poly.entity_id
_entity_poly.type
_entity_poly.pdbx_seq_one_letter_code
_entity_poly.pdbx_strand_id
1 'polypeptide(L)'
;MVKSFNQIKSMLAELLLISDASDIAVGGSLNQVWNSYIKTIKLLGFFSRTLNSHQQLYPMEEKEGLSLIIGTKKYDLWLSRRKFHIVVDNKALFHILSSRKGTSKTASHRLAR
;
A
#
# COMPACT_ATOMS: atom_id res chain seq x y z
N MET A 1 33.27 4.03 3.57
CA MET A 1 32.22 3.61 4.53
C MET A 1 31.40 2.50 3.88
N VAL A 2 31.81 1.24 4.06
CA VAL A 2 31.15 0.08 3.44
C VAL A 2 29.91 -0.26 4.25
N LYS A 3 28.72 -0.14 3.65
CA LYS A 3 27.48 -0.61 4.29
C LYS A 3 27.61 -2.12 4.56
N SER A 4 27.26 -2.55 5.77
CA SER A 4 27.27 -3.96 6.17
C SER A 4 26.47 -4.82 5.16
N PHE A 5 26.95 -6.03 4.87
CA PHE A 5 26.35 -6.98 3.92
C PHE A 5 24.84 -7.18 4.16
N ASN A 6 24.41 -7.19 5.43
CA ASN A 6 23.00 -7.30 5.80
C ASN A 6 22.17 -6.08 5.39
N GLN A 7 22.76 -4.89 5.39
CA GLN A 7 22.09 -3.67 4.98
C GLN A 7 21.88 -3.63 3.46
N ILE A 8 22.81 -4.20 2.69
CA ILE A 8 22.69 -4.34 1.23
C ILE A 8 21.60 -5.37 0.89
N LYS A 9 21.58 -6.52 1.57
CA LYS A 9 20.56 -7.56 1.38
C LYS A 9 19.15 -7.05 1.71
N SER A 10 19.03 -6.15 2.69
CA SER A 10 17.80 -5.43 2.99
C SER A 10 17.34 -4.54 1.84
N MET A 11 18.23 -3.77 1.23
CA MET A 11 17.85 -2.91 0.10
C MET A 11 17.37 -3.68 -1.15
N LEU A 12 17.63 -4.99 -1.23
CA LEU A 12 17.15 -5.86 -2.30
C LEU A 12 15.85 -6.61 -1.96
N ALA A 13 15.51 -6.76 -0.69
CA ALA A 13 14.37 -7.55 -0.23
C ALA A 13 13.02 -6.89 -0.55
N GLU A 14 12.06 -7.67 -1.06
CA GLU A 14 10.75 -7.18 -1.51
C GLU A 14 10.00 -6.42 -0.40
N LEU A 15 9.26 -5.39 -0.80
CA LEU A 15 8.45 -4.59 0.11
C LEU A 15 6.96 -4.92 -0.07
N LEU A 16 6.25 -4.98 1.05
CA LEU A 16 4.82 -5.21 1.15
C LEU A 16 4.19 -4.01 1.86
N LEU A 17 3.34 -3.27 1.16
CA LEU A 17 2.48 -2.27 1.77
C LEU A 17 1.11 -2.89 2.02
N ILE A 18 0.79 -3.10 3.29
CA ILE A 18 -0.50 -3.62 3.72
C ILE A 18 -1.36 -2.44 4.17
N SER A 19 -2.60 -2.41 3.71
CA SER A 19 -3.54 -1.35 3.99
C SER A 19 -4.85 -1.92 4.53
N ASP A 20 -5.45 -1.20 5.46
CA ASP A 20 -6.77 -1.48 6.03
C ASP A 20 -7.50 -0.14 6.27
N ALA A 21 -8.82 -0.20 6.31
CA ALA A 21 -9.69 0.95 6.52
C ALA A 21 -10.82 0.60 7.48
N SER A 22 -11.33 1.63 8.15
CA SER A 22 -12.53 1.55 8.99
C SER A 22 -13.34 2.83 8.80
N ASP A 23 -14.50 2.90 9.44
CA ASP A 23 -15.35 4.08 9.36
C ASP A 23 -14.74 5.33 10.00
N ILE A 24 -13.81 5.17 10.95
CA ILE A 24 -13.27 6.27 11.74
C ILE A 24 -11.85 6.63 11.29
N ALA A 25 -11.06 5.64 10.92
CA ALA A 25 -9.65 5.80 10.61
C ALA A 25 -9.18 4.79 9.56
N VAL A 26 -8.05 5.11 8.95
CA VAL A 26 -7.35 4.24 8.01
C VAL A 26 -5.96 3.94 8.52
N GLY A 27 -5.39 2.80 8.15
CA GLY A 27 -4.05 2.43 8.59
C GLY A 27 -3.47 1.25 7.84
N GLY A 28 -2.31 0.81 8.30
CA GLY A 28 -1.61 -0.30 7.69
C GLY A 28 -0.16 -0.41 8.13
N SER A 29 0.61 -1.17 7.38
CA SER A 29 2.02 -1.43 7.69
C SER A 29 2.87 -1.55 6.44
N LEU A 30 4.12 -1.09 6.55
CA LEU A 30 5.17 -1.43 5.62
C LEU A 30 5.94 -2.63 6.17
N ASN A 31 6.05 -3.67 5.36
CA ASN A 31 6.76 -4.89 5.68
C ASN A 31 7.79 -5.20 4.61
N GLN A 32 8.76 -6.01 4.99
CA GLN A 32 9.83 -6.47 4.13
C GLN A 32 9.86 -7.99 4.14
N VAL A 33 9.92 -8.59 2.95
CA VAL A 33 10.06 -10.02 2.78
C VAL A 33 11.54 -10.36 2.74
N TRP A 34 12.00 -11.12 3.73
CA TRP A 34 13.37 -11.60 3.76
C TRP A 34 13.45 -13.00 3.15
N ASN A 35 14.05 -13.09 1.96
CA ASN A 35 14.38 -14.37 1.33
C ASN A 35 15.70 -14.90 1.96
N SER A 36 15.57 -15.55 3.12
CA SER A 36 16.57 -16.48 3.65
C SER A 36 16.15 -17.92 3.30
N TYR A 37 16.68 -18.93 4.01
CA TYR A 37 16.25 -20.33 3.87
C TYR A 37 14.75 -20.53 4.14
N ILE A 38 14.15 -19.66 4.98
CA ILE A 38 12.72 -19.57 5.23
C ILE A 38 12.28 -18.15 4.89
N LYS A 39 11.15 -18.01 4.19
CA LYS A 39 10.54 -16.71 3.87
C LYS A 39 9.96 -16.11 5.15
N THR A 40 10.54 -15.03 5.64
CA THR A 40 10.05 -14.32 6.82
C THR A 40 9.60 -12.91 6.46
N ILE A 41 8.52 -12.45 7.12
CA ILE A 41 8.01 -11.10 6.96
C ILE A 41 8.50 -10.29 8.14
N LYS A 42 9.28 -9.24 7.87
CA LYS A 42 9.77 -8.30 8.86
C LYS A 42 8.98 -7.00 8.77
N LEU A 43 8.38 -6.60 9.88
CA LEU A 43 7.74 -5.30 10.00
C LEU A 43 8.78 -4.18 9.94
N LEU A 44 8.57 -3.19 9.07
CA LEU A 44 9.37 -1.97 9.01
C LEU A 44 8.70 -0.82 9.76
N GLY A 45 7.37 -0.76 9.74
CA GLY A 45 6.64 0.19 10.56
C GLY A 45 5.14 0.22 10.28
N PHE A 46 4.41 0.87 11.17
CA PHE A 46 2.97 1.09 11.07
C PHE A 46 2.61 2.52 10.66
N PHE A 47 1.42 2.67 10.09
CA PHE A 47 0.81 3.96 9.85
C PHE A 47 -0.68 3.93 10.16
N SER A 48 -1.20 5.08 10.57
CA SER A 48 -2.61 5.30 10.76
C SER A 48 -2.93 6.79 10.62
N ARG A 49 -4.17 7.09 10.25
CA ARG A 49 -4.70 8.46 10.19
C ARG A 49 -6.20 8.43 10.41
N THR A 50 -6.69 9.29 11.30
CA THR A 50 -8.14 9.52 11.48
C THR A 50 -8.72 10.19 10.24
N LEU A 51 -9.94 9.77 9.85
CA LEU A 51 -10.68 10.36 8.75
C LEU A 51 -11.41 11.63 9.22
N ASN A 52 -11.41 12.67 8.40
CA ASN A 52 -12.26 13.84 8.64
C ASN A 52 -13.73 13.56 8.30
N SER A 53 -14.64 14.45 8.68
CA SER A 53 -16.09 14.24 8.49
C SER A 53 -16.51 13.92 7.05
N HIS A 54 -15.80 14.46 6.06
CA HIS A 54 -16.08 14.17 4.65
C HIS A 54 -15.53 12.79 4.23
N GLN A 55 -14.32 12.45 4.68
CA GLN A 55 -13.69 11.17 4.37
C GLN A 55 -14.38 9.98 5.05
N GLN A 56 -15.00 10.20 6.21
CA GLN A 56 -15.81 9.17 6.88
C GLN A 56 -17.03 8.77 6.04
N LEU A 57 -17.52 9.65 5.16
CA LEU A 57 -18.63 9.40 4.25
C LEU A 57 -18.21 8.69 2.95
N TYR A 58 -16.92 8.49 2.73
CA TYR A 58 -16.45 7.77 1.55
C TYR A 58 -16.89 6.29 1.60
N PRO A 59 -17.17 5.68 0.44
CA PRO A 59 -17.31 4.24 0.34
C PRO A 59 -16.09 3.52 0.91
N MET A 60 -16.29 2.30 1.42
CA MET A 60 -15.21 1.52 2.04
C MET A 60 -14.04 1.30 1.06
N GLU A 61 -14.34 1.09 -0.22
CA GLU A 61 -13.29 0.91 -1.23
C GLU A 61 -12.45 2.17 -1.43
N GLU A 62 -13.07 3.35 -1.36
CA GLU A 62 -12.36 4.62 -1.44
C GLU A 62 -11.55 4.92 -0.18
N LYS A 63 -12.05 4.55 1.01
CA LYS A 63 -11.32 4.68 2.28
C LYS A 63 -10.04 3.83 2.27
N GLU A 64 -10.11 2.62 1.77
CA GLU A 64 -8.95 1.74 1.63
C GLU A 64 -7.97 2.26 0.55
N GLY A 65 -8.47 2.80 -0.55
CA GLY A 65 -7.64 3.50 -1.55
C GLY A 65 -6.94 4.72 -0.96
N LEU A 66 -7.63 5.48 -0.12
CA LEU A 66 -7.08 6.61 0.63
C LEU A 66 -5.98 6.15 1.61
N SER A 67 -6.18 5.01 2.27
CA SER A 67 -5.17 4.39 3.14
C SER A 67 -3.87 4.07 2.39
N LEU A 68 -3.97 3.52 1.17
CA LEU A 68 -2.80 3.30 0.31
C LEU A 68 -2.08 4.61 -0.07
N ILE A 69 -2.82 5.67 -0.40
CA ILE A 69 -2.23 6.98 -0.71
C ILE A 69 -1.48 7.53 0.51
N ILE A 70 -2.02 7.35 1.71
CA ILE A 70 -1.36 7.77 2.96
C ILE A 70 -0.10 6.94 3.21
N GLY A 71 -0.20 5.62 3.09
CA GLY A 71 0.93 4.70 3.30
C GLY A 71 2.07 4.96 2.32
N THR A 72 1.75 5.13 1.03
CA THR A 72 2.73 5.45 -0.02
C THR A 72 3.43 6.77 0.23
N LYS A 73 2.69 7.83 0.60
CA LYS A 73 3.29 9.12 0.97
C LYS A 73 4.18 9.03 2.20
N LYS A 74 3.75 8.28 3.23
CA LYS A 74 4.54 8.13 4.47
C LYS A 74 5.86 7.41 4.23
N TYR A 75 5.84 6.38 3.38
CA TYR A 75 7.01 5.54 3.09
C TYR A 75 7.65 5.86 1.74
N ASP A 76 7.49 7.07 1.21
CA ASP A 76 8.00 7.46 -0.10
C ASP A 76 9.51 7.21 -0.24
N LEU A 77 10.29 7.48 0.82
CA LEU A 77 11.72 7.20 0.87
C LEU A 77 12.07 5.71 0.66
N TRP A 78 11.17 4.80 1.04
CA TRP A 78 11.35 3.35 0.86
C TRP A 78 10.79 2.86 -0.48
N LEU A 79 9.70 3.46 -0.95
CA LEU A 79 8.89 2.95 -2.07
C LEU A 79 9.24 3.60 -3.42
N SER A 80 9.60 4.89 -3.46
CA SER A 80 9.74 5.70 -4.69
C SER A 80 10.73 5.17 -5.73
N ARG A 81 11.62 4.24 -5.36
CA ARG A 81 12.65 3.68 -6.24
C ARG A 81 12.66 2.16 -6.29
N ARG A 82 11.62 1.53 -5.75
CA ARG A 82 11.57 0.08 -5.59
C ARG A 82 10.23 -0.45 -6.05
N LYS A 83 10.24 -1.61 -6.70
CA LYS A 83 9.00 -2.38 -6.90
C LYS A 83 8.56 -2.91 -5.53
N PHE A 84 7.28 -2.77 -5.26
CA PHE A 84 6.66 -3.27 -4.04
C PHE A 84 5.30 -3.87 -4.38
N HIS A 85 4.80 -4.66 -3.45
CA HIS A 85 3.51 -5.31 -3.54
C HIS A 85 2.54 -4.62 -2.60
N ILE A 86 1.32 -4.42 -3.08
CA ILE A 86 0.21 -3.92 -2.28
C ILE A 86 -0.61 -5.12 -1.83
N VAL A 87 -0.95 -5.16 -0.55
CA VAL A 87 -1.85 -6.15 0.03
C VAL A 87 -3.09 -5.41 0.53
N VAL A 88 -4.22 -5.78 -0.04
CA VAL A 88 -5.56 -5.22 0.18
C VAL A 88 -6.54 -6.37 0.31
N ASP A 89 -7.56 -6.23 1.14
CA ASP A 89 -8.60 -7.24 1.32
C ASP A 89 -9.76 -7.08 0.31
N ASN A 90 -9.76 -5.96 -0.42
CA ASN A 90 -10.83 -5.62 -1.35
C ASN A 90 -10.55 -5.97 -2.82
N LYS A 91 -11.45 -6.78 -3.37
CA LYS A 91 -11.40 -7.23 -4.77
C LYS A 91 -11.56 -6.09 -5.78
N ALA A 92 -12.37 -5.08 -5.50
CA ALA A 92 -12.59 -3.96 -6.42
C ALA A 92 -11.30 -3.17 -6.62
N LEU A 93 -10.62 -2.81 -5.52
CA LEU A 93 -9.32 -2.16 -5.53
C LEU A 93 -8.25 -3.04 -6.18
N PHE A 94 -8.21 -4.33 -5.84
CA PHE A 94 -7.31 -5.28 -6.48
C PHE A 94 -7.51 -5.29 -8.01
N HIS A 95 -8.76 -5.30 -8.50
CA HIS A 95 -9.04 -5.26 -9.93
C HIS A 95 -8.63 -3.94 -10.58
N ILE A 96 -8.93 -2.80 -9.95
CA ILE A 96 -8.53 -1.47 -10.45
C ILE A 96 -7.00 -1.41 -10.61
N LEU A 97 -6.26 -1.81 -9.57
CA LEU A 97 -4.80 -1.73 -9.53
C LEU A 97 -4.10 -2.83 -10.37
N SER A 98 -4.72 -4.00 -10.52
CA SER A 98 -4.17 -5.11 -11.30
C SER A 98 -4.53 -5.05 -12.78
N SER A 99 -5.52 -4.23 -13.16
CA SER A 99 -5.96 -4.12 -14.55
C SER A 99 -4.87 -3.47 -15.41
N ARG A 100 -4.26 -4.27 -16.31
CA ARG A 100 -3.43 -3.78 -17.41
C ARG A 100 -4.25 -3.17 -18.56
N LYS A 101 -5.56 -3.49 -18.59
CA LYS A 101 -6.53 -2.86 -19.49
C LYS A 101 -7.02 -1.61 -18.78
N GLY A 102 -6.80 -0.44 -19.38
CA GLY A 102 -7.28 0.83 -18.84
C GLY A 102 -8.77 0.76 -18.49
N THR A 103 -9.21 1.61 -17.57
CA THR A 103 -10.63 1.69 -17.18
C THR A 103 -11.48 1.83 -18.45
N SER A 104 -12.54 1.02 -18.59
CA SER A 104 -13.41 1.13 -19.77
C SER A 104 -13.98 2.54 -19.81
N LYS A 105 -14.19 3.12 -21.01
CA LYS A 105 -14.69 4.50 -21.15
C LYS A 105 -15.92 4.74 -20.26
N THR A 106 -16.82 3.76 -20.15
CA THR A 106 -18.01 3.83 -19.30
C THR A 106 -17.69 3.84 -17.80
N ALA A 107 -16.71 3.04 -17.36
CA ALA A 107 -16.25 3.04 -15.96
C ALA A 107 -15.48 4.32 -15.61
N SER A 108 -14.65 4.83 -16.52
CA SER A 108 -13.93 6.11 -16.32
C SER A 108 -14.90 7.27 -16.13
N HIS A 109 -15.99 7.34 -16.89
CA HIS A 109 -17.02 8.38 -16.73
C HIS A 109 -17.74 8.31 -15.37
N ARG A 110 -17.83 7.13 -14.76
CA ARG A 110 -18.42 6.97 -13.42
C ARG A 110 -17.46 7.36 -12.31
N LEU A 111 -16.17 7.10 -12.49
CA LEU A 111 -15.11 7.47 -11.53
C LEU A 111 -14.72 8.95 -11.60
N ALA A 112 -14.92 9.61 -12.75
CA ALA A 112 -14.57 11.02 -12.95
C ALA A 112 -15.68 11.99 -12.50
N ARG A 113 -16.72 11.52 -11.83
CA ARG A 113 -17.89 12.30 -11.44
C ARG A 113 -17.84 12.67 -9.97
#